data_AF-A0A453MRQ9-F1
#
_entry.id   AF-A0A453MRQ9-F1
#
_cell.length_a   1.000
_cell.length_b   1.000
_cell.length_c   1.000
_cell.angle_alpha   90.00
_cell.angle_beta   90.00
_cell.angle_gamma   90.00
#
_symmetry.space_group_name_H-M   'P 1'
#
loop_
_entity.id
_entity.type
_entity.pdbx_description
1 polymer ?
#
loop_
_entity_poly.entity_id
_entity_poly.type
_entity_poly.pdbx_seq_one_letter_code
_entity_poly.pdbx_strand_id
1 'polypeptide(L)'
;EVETLRTNSTDLGGVTNDHGSVFPLSLHRATQLDIEATFRLDPLDITVTNEADVGYNCSTSGGAAGRGMLGPFGLLVLADARRHGGDAERTAVYFYVARGLDGGLNTHFCHDETRSSRANDIVKRVVGHTVPVLNGEELSVRVLVDHSIVESFAMGGRLTATSRVYPTEAIYANAGVYLFNNATSARVTTTSLVVHEMDSSYNQAYMASL
;
A
#
# COMPACT_ATOMS: atom_id res chain seq x y z
N GLU A 1 -9.34 -5.22 -20.05
CA GLU A 1 -10.64 -5.83 -19.68
C GLU A 1 -11.04 -5.47 -18.26
N VAL A 2 -10.21 -5.69 -17.24
CA VAL A 2 -10.55 -5.35 -15.83
C VAL A 2 -11.02 -3.90 -15.65
N GLU A 3 -10.45 -2.95 -16.41
CA GLU A 3 -10.77 -1.53 -16.35
C GLU A 3 -12.22 -1.22 -16.78
N THR A 4 -12.90 -2.13 -17.49
CA THR A 4 -14.32 -1.95 -17.83
C THR A 4 -15.24 -2.10 -16.62
N LEU A 5 -14.72 -2.61 -15.49
CA LEU A 5 -15.44 -2.68 -14.21
C LEU A 5 -15.32 -1.39 -13.39
N ARG A 6 -14.48 -0.42 -13.82
CA ARG A 6 -14.35 0.88 -13.14
C ARG A 6 -15.65 1.67 -13.28
N THR A 7 -16.16 2.17 -12.16
CA THR A 7 -17.33 3.03 -12.13
C THR A 7 -16.96 4.43 -11.64
N ASN A 8 -17.17 4.72 -10.37
CA ASN A 8 -16.85 6.02 -9.77
C ASN A 8 -15.34 6.18 -9.65
N SER A 9 -14.85 7.39 -9.94
CA SER A 9 -13.42 7.71 -9.88
C SER A 9 -13.23 8.95 -9.01
N THR A 10 -12.31 8.88 -8.05
CA THR A 10 -11.98 9.98 -7.16
C THR A 10 -10.49 10.27 -7.26
N ASP A 11 -10.13 11.52 -7.61
CA ASP A 11 -8.75 12.00 -7.60
C ASP A 11 -8.46 12.71 -6.27
N LEU A 12 -7.43 12.23 -5.58
CA LEU A 12 -7.00 12.63 -4.24
C LEU A 12 -5.50 12.98 -4.24
N GLY A 13 -4.91 13.19 -5.43
CA GLY A 13 -3.49 13.53 -5.59
C GLY A 13 -3.13 14.96 -5.17
N GLY A 14 -1.85 15.29 -5.27
CA GLY A 14 -1.33 16.63 -4.98
C GLY A 14 -1.17 16.94 -3.48
N VAL A 15 -1.13 15.91 -2.63
CA VAL A 15 -1.00 16.06 -1.18
C VAL A 15 0.42 15.72 -0.73
N THR A 16 1.00 16.56 0.12
CA THR A 16 2.28 16.27 0.79
C THR A 16 2.02 15.73 2.19
N ASN A 17 2.51 14.53 2.46
CA ASN A 17 2.37 13.82 3.72
C ASN A 17 3.65 13.99 4.55
N ASP A 18 3.49 14.60 5.72
CA ASP A 18 4.58 14.69 6.70
C ASP A 18 4.93 13.32 7.28
N HIS A 19 6.11 13.22 7.87
CA HIS A 19 6.53 11.99 8.53
C HIS A 19 5.64 11.69 9.76
N GLY A 20 5.34 10.42 10.00
CA GLY A 20 4.43 9.97 11.05
C GLY A 20 2.94 10.28 10.81
N SER A 21 2.54 10.62 9.58
CA SER A 21 1.16 10.98 9.25
C SER A 21 0.32 9.81 8.72
N VAL A 22 -0.99 9.89 8.95
CA VAL A 22 -2.01 8.98 8.41
C VAL A 22 -3.25 9.80 8.06
N PHE A 23 -3.72 9.72 6.82
CA PHE A 23 -4.86 10.48 6.32
C PHE A 23 -5.93 9.55 5.73
N PRO A 24 -7.19 9.63 6.18
CA PRO A 24 -8.28 8.86 5.59
C PRO A 24 -8.61 9.36 4.19
N LEU A 25 -8.88 8.44 3.27
CA LEU A 25 -9.45 8.76 1.96
C LEU A 25 -10.97 8.70 2.05
N SER A 26 -11.65 9.78 1.66
CA SER A 26 -13.11 9.83 1.64
C SER A 26 -13.66 9.08 0.42
N LEU A 27 -14.00 7.80 0.62
CA LEU A 27 -14.51 6.90 -0.41
C LEU A 27 -15.89 6.36 -0.01
N HIS A 28 -16.76 6.03 -0.97
CA HIS A 28 -18.07 5.44 -0.67
C HIS A 28 -17.96 3.96 -0.31
N ARG A 29 -16.98 3.26 -0.87
CA ARG A 29 -16.67 1.84 -0.61
C ARG A 29 -15.16 1.65 -0.54
N ALA A 30 -14.72 0.66 0.24
CA ALA A 30 -13.29 0.39 0.46
C ALA A 30 -12.90 -1.09 0.30
N THR A 31 -13.85 -1.96 -0.08
CA THR A 31 -13.61 -3.40 -0.20
C THR A 31 -13.49 -3.89 -1.64
N GLN A 32 -13.82 -3.08 -2.64
CA GLN A 32 -13.71 -3.45 -4.04
C GLN A 32 -13.26 -2.24 -4.87
N LEU A 33 -11.95 -2.13 -5.08
CA LEU A 33 -11.30 -0.92 -5.59
C LEU A 33 -10.16 -1.25 -6.58
N ASP A 34 -9.88 -0.29 -7.45
CA ASP A 34 -8.67 -0.22 -8.26
C ASP A 34 -8.01 1.14 -8.02
N ILE A 35 -6.87 1.14 -7.33
CA ILE A 35 -6.18 2.33 -6.86
C ILE A 35 -4.90 2.51 -7.64
N GLU A 36 -4.68 3.67 -8.23
CA GLU A 36 -3.42 4.05 -8.87
C GLU A 36 -2.80 5.20 -8.08
N ALA A 37 -1.57 5.01 -7.59
CA ALA A 37 -0.88 5.99 -6.78
C ALA A 37 0.56 6.19 -7.25
N THR A 38 1.02 7.44 -7.21
CA THR A 38 2.41 7.82 -7.48
C THR A 38 2.93 8.69 -6.35
N PHE A 39 4.16 8.40 -5.92
CA PHE A 39 4.81 9.04 -4.79
C PHE A 39 6.18 9.59 -5.19
N ARG A 40 6.51 10.74 -4.61
CA ARG A 40 7.81 11.38 -4.73
C ARG A 40 8.32 11.76 -3.35
N LEU A 41 9.50 11.26 -3.01
CA LEU A 41 10.25 11.70 -1.84
C LEU A 41 10.82 13.11 -2.07
N ASP A 42 10.89 13.91 -1.02
CA ASP A 42 11.58 15.19 -1.09
C ASP A 42 13.09 14.97 -1.34
N PRO A 43 13.67 15.53 -2.42
CA PRO A 43 15.10 15.41 -2.68
C PRO A 43 15.98 15.87 -1.53
N LEU A 44 15.56 16.88 -0.76
CA LEU A 44 16.30 17.37 0.39
C LEU A 44 16.37 16.30 1.49
N ASP A 45 15.27 15.63 1.79
CA ASP A 45 15.22 14.56 2.81
C ASP A 45 16.06 13.34 2.40
N ILE A 46 16.09 13.04 1.10
CA ILE A 46 17.02 12.02 0.56
C ILE A 46 18.46 12.45 0.84
N THR A 47 18.85 13.68 0.51
CA THR A 47 20.25 14.14 0.66
C THR A 47 20.72 14.25 2.11
N VAL A 48 19.83 14.62 3.04
CA VAL A 48 20.17 14.73 4.47
C VAL A 48 20.29 13.35 5.12
N THR A 49 19.61 12.34 4.56
CA THR A 49 19.76 10.95 4.98
C THR A 49 21.14 10.44 4.60
N ASN A 50 22.10 10.50 5.52
CA ASN A 50 23.49 10.07 5.28
C ASN A 50 23.82 8.69 5.85
N GLU A 51 22.97 8.16 6.73
CA GLU A 51 23.17 6.84 7.32
C GLU A 51 22.74 5.77 6.31
N ALA A 52 23.58 4.74 6.18
CA ALA A 52 23.26 3.58 5.36
C ALA A 52 22.29 2.66 6.10
N ASP A 53 21.29 2.16 5.37
CA ASP A 53 20.33 1.17 5.82
C ASP A 53 20.49 -0.12 5.02
N VAL A 54 21.55 -0.87 5.33
CA VAL A 54 21.97 -2.06 4.57
C VAL A 54 21.21 -3.33 4.98
N GLY A 55 20.41 -3.28 6.04
CA GLY A 55 19.74 -4.43 6.64
C GLY A 55 18.24 -4.51 6.37
N TYR A 56 17.67 -3.55 5.63
CA TYR A 56 16.23 -3.52 5.43
C TYR A 56 15.71 -4.73 4.62
N ASN A 57 14.69 -5.38 5.17
CA ASN A 57 13.92 -6.41 4.48
C ASN A 57 12.47 -6.35 4.96
N CYS A 58 11.52 -6.38 4.03
CA CYS A 58 10.09 -6.39 4.30
C CYS A 58 9.72 -7.38 5.44
N SER A 59 10.24 -8.61 5.40
CA SER A 59 9.82 -9.68 6.33
C SER A 59 10.35 -9.56 7.76
N THR A 60 11.44 -8.84 7.98
CA THR A 60 12.14 -8.81 9.29
C THR A 60 12.28 -7.40 9.88
N SER A 61 12.01 -6.34 9.11
CA SER A 61 12.22 -4.96 9.53
C SER A 61 10.99 -4.30 10.16
N GLY A 62 10.11 -5.08 10.80
CA GLY A 62 8.98 -4.56 11.57
C GLY A 62 7.75 -4.10 10.76
N GLY A 63 7.72 -4.36 9.45
CA GLY A 63 6.59 -4.05 8.58
C GLY A 63 6.25 -2.56 8.55
N ALA A 64 4.97 -2.23 8.39
CA ALA A 64 4.48 -0.85 8.35
C ALA A 64 4.59 -0.12 9.69
N ALA A 65 4.76 -0.85 10.81
CA ALA A 65 4.99 -0.27 12.13
C ALA A 65 6.47 0.08 12.38
N GLY A 66 7.40 -0.62 11.72
CA GLY A 66 8.83 -0.34 11.77
C GLY A 66 9.12 0.99 11.10
N ARG A 67 9.72 1.94 11.83
CA ARG A 67 10.01 3.29 11.33
C ARG A 67 11.43 3.35 10.80
N GLY A 68 11.61 3.98 9.65
CA GLY A 68 12.92 4.28 9.06
C GLY A 68 12.97 5.68 8.46
N MET A 69 14.12 6.06 7.92
CA MET A 69 14.34 7.45 7.47
C MET A 69 13.49 7.82 6.26
N LEU A 70 13.44 6.93 5.26
CA LEU A 70 12.72 7.14 3.99
C LEU A 70 11.55 6.16 3.82
N GLY A 71 10.88 5.82 4.93
CA GLY A 71 9.70 4.97 4.90
C GLY A 71 9.44 4.27 6.23
N PRO A 72 8.39 3.45 6.29
CA PRO A 72 7.49 3.07 5.20
C PRO A 72 6.44 4.14 4.87
N PHE A 73 6.05 4.25 3.61
CA PHE A 73 4.95 5.11 3.16
C PHE A 73 4.16 4.45 2.02
N GLY A 74 2.86 4.72 1.95
CA GLY A 74 1.98 4.12 0.96
C GLY A 74 0.53 4.14 1.39
N LEU A 75 -0.18 3.03 1.21
CA LEU A 75 -1.60 2.89 1.48
C LEU A 75 -1.86 1.86 2.59
N LEU A 76 -2.86 2.14 3.43
CA LEU A 76 -3.51 1.15 4.28
C LEU A 76 -4.86 0.82 3.64
N VAL A 77 -5.04 -0.42 3.20
CA VAL A 77 -6.29 -0.91 2.60
C VAL A 77 -6.96 -1.90 3.54
N LEU A 78 -8.28 -2.11 3.35
CA LEU A 78 -9.09 -2.95 4.22
C LEU A 78 -8.83 -2.63 5.70
N ALA A 79 -8.80 -1.33 6.00
CA ALA A 79 -8.45 -0.82 7.32
C ALA A 79 -9.70 -0.44 8.10
N ASP A 80 -9.74 -0.67 9.42
CA ASP A 80 -10.92 -0.36 10.23
C ASP A 80 -11.20 1.15 10.21
N ALA A 81 -12.36 1.54 9.67
CA ALA A 81 -12.79 2.93 9.56
C ALA A 81 -13.15 3.55 10.92
N ARG A 82 -13.41 2.71 11.94
CA ARG A 82 -13.89 3.16 13.26
C ARG A 82 -12.79 3.34 14.28
N ARG A 83 -11.60 2.77 14.02
CA ARG A 83 -10.46 2.80 14.94
C ARG A 83 -9.19 3.17 14.18
N HIS A 84 -8.52 4.22 14.62
CA HIS A 84 -7.26 4.68 14.01
C HIS A 84 -6.02 4.34 14.86
N GLY A 85 -6.21 3.60 15.96
CA GLY A 85 -5.14 3.21 16.89
C GLY A 85 -4.24 2.10 16.34
N GLY A 86 -3.12 1.84 17.01
CA GLY A 86 -2.13 0.83 16.60
C GLY A 86 -2.71 -0.57 16.40
N ASP A 87 -3.73 -0.94 17.17
CA ASP A 87 -4.31 -2.28 17.11
C ASP A 87 -5.35 -2.45 15.99
N ALA A 88 -5.75 -1.38 15.30
CA ALA A 88 -6.78 -1.45 14.26
C ALA A 88 -6.37 -2.38 13.11
N GLU A 89 -7.34 -3.14 12.60
CA GLU A 89 -7.10 -3.99 11.43
C GLU A 89 -6.73 -3.14 10.22
N ARG A 90 -5.75 -3.61 9.44
CA ARG A 90 -5.28 -2.99 8.20
C ARG A 90 -4.32 -3.91 7.47
N THR A 91 -4.35 -3.84 6.14
CA THR A 91 -3.29 -4.36 5.28
C THR A 91 -2.51 -3.17 4.73
N ALA A 92 -1.22 -3.08 5.01
CA ALA A 92 -0.41 -1.99 4.47
C ALA A 92 0.26 -2.43 3.17
N VAL A 93 0.22 -1.58 2.15
CA VAL A 93 0.96 -1.73 0.90
C VAL A 93 1.83 -0.50 0.73
N TYR A 94 3.15 -0.68 0.71
CA TYR A 94 4.04 0.45 0.93
C TYR A 94 5.39 0.32 0.23
N PHE A 95 6.00 1.48 0.01
CA PHE A 95 7.40 1.62 -0.34
C PHE A 95 8.25 1.89 0.89
N TYR A 96 9.47 1.38 0.83
CA TYR A 96 10.56 1.76 1.73
C TYR A 96 11.83 1.95 0.91
N VAL A 97 12.52 3.08 1.09
CA VAL A 97 13.75 3.36 0.34
C VAL A 97 14.95 3.27 1.28
N ALA A 98 15.76 2.24 1.10
CA ALA A 98 16.97 2.00 1.88
C ALA A 98 18.19 2.65 1.21
N ARG A 99 19.08 3.26 1.98
CA ARG A 99 20.34 3.83 1.47
C ARG A 99 21.48 2.81 1.57
N GLY A 100 22.16 2.54 0.46
CA GLY A 100 23.36 1.71 0.42
C GLY A 100 24.61 2.43 0.93
N LEU A 101 25.66 1.64 1.24
CA LEU A 101 26.98 2.18 1.64
C LEU A 101 27.68 2.96 0.52
N ASP A 102 27.31 2.70 -0.73
CA ASP A 102 27.75 3.41 -1.93
C ASP A 102 26.97 4.71 -2.17
N GLY A 103 26.02 5.05 -1.29
CA GLY A 103 25.11 6.18 -1.46
C GLY A 103 23.97 5.91 -2.44
N GLY A 104 23.88 4.72 -3.02
CA GLY A 104 22.77 4.28 -3.86
C GLY A 104 21.48 4.15 -3.06
N LEU A 105 20.34 4.21 -3.76
CA LEU A 105 19.03 3.99 -3.16
C LEU A 105 18.47 2.65 -3.63
N ASN A 106 18.07 1.82 -2.68
CA ASN A 106 17.41 0.55 -2.90
C ASN A 106 15.94 0.66 -2.50
N THR A 107 15.04 0.57 -3.47
CA THR A 107 13.61 0.66 -3.21
C THR A 107 13.04 -0.73 -2.95
N HIS A 108 12.28 -0.86 -1.88
CA HIS A 108 11.51 -2.04 -1.52
C HIS A 108 10.03 -1.74 -1.65
N PHE A 109 9.25 -2.73 -2.08
CA PHE A 109 7.80 -2.69 -2.02
C PHE A 109 7.28 -3.89 -1.23
N CYS A 110 6.39 -3.64 -0.27
CA CYS A 110 5.94 -4.64 0.68
C CYS A 110 4.41 -4.61 0.87
N HIS A 111 3.82 -5.79 1.08
CA HIS A 111 2.54 -5.98 1.74
C HIS A 111 2.77 -6.44 3.18
N ASP A 112 2.24 -5.71 4.15
CA ASP A 112 2.23 -6.10 5.55
C ASP A 112 0.84 -6.57 5.97
N GLU A 113 0.72 -7.88 6.16
CA GLU A 113 -0.51 -8.56 6.59
C GLU A 113 -0.59 -8.72 8.11
N THR A 114 0.45 -8.32 8.88
CA THR A 114 0.58 -8.64 10.31
C THR A 114 -0.58 -8.11 11.15
N ARG A 115 -1.23 -7.03 10.70
CA ARG A 115 -2.43 -6.44 11.31
C ARG A 115 -3.69 -6.58 10.44
N SER A 116 -3.68 -7.46 9.45
CA SER A 116 -4.82 -7.61 8.51
C SER A 116 -6.07 -8.24 9.12
N SER A 117 -5.97 -8.87 10.30
CA SER A 117 -7.08 -9.56 10.96
C SER A 117 -6.86 -9.71 12.46
N ARG A 118 -7.94 -9.84 13.24
CA ARG A 118 -7.92 -10.32 14.64
C ARG A 118 -7.98 -11.84 14.79
N ALA A 119 -8.24 -12.58 13.71
CA ALA A 119 -8.27 -14.04 13.76
C ALA A 119 -6.90 -14.61 14.14
N ASN A 120 -6.88 -15.63 14.99
CA ASN A 120 -5.65 -16.23 15.54
C ASN A 120 -5.15 -17.44 14.73
N ASP A 121 -5.99 -17.99 13.86
CA ASP A 121 -5.78 -19.22 13.10
C ASP A 121 -5.39 -18.96 11.63
N ILE A 122 -5.00 -17.72 11.31
CA ILE A 122 -4.54 -17.35 9.97
C ILE A 122 -3.07 -16.96 9.98
N VAL A 123 -2.36 -17.36 8.92
CA VAL A 123 -0.98 -16.93 8.69
C VAL A 123 -0.97 -15.48 8.26
N LYS A 124 -0.16 -14.66 8.94
CA LYS A 124 0.06 -13.25 8.62
C LYS A 124 1.56 -13.02 8.52
N ARG A 125 2.00 -12.39 7.45
CA ARG A 125 3.41 -12.10 7.19
C ARG A 125 3.57 -10.77 6.48
N VAL A 126 4.81 -10.30 6.41
CA VAL A 126 5.15 -9.24 5.47
C VAL A 126 5.80 -9.90 4.25
N VAL A 127 5.21 -9.68 3.08
CA VAL A 127 5.76 -10.13 1.80
C VAL A 127 6.23 -8.93 1.00
N GLY A 128 7.28 -9.09 0.22
CA GLY A 128 7.83 -8.01 -0.59
C GLY A 128 9.27 -8.24 -0.93
N HIS A 129 9.80 -7.37 -1.79
CA HIS A 129 11.18 -7.45 -2.25
C HIS A 129 11.66 -6.08 -2.72
N THR A 130 12.94 -5.97 -3.07
CA THR A 130 13.46 -4.85 -3.85
C THR A 130 12.83 -4.78 -5.24
N VAL A 131 12.53 -3.58 -5.70
CA VAL A 131 12.00 -3.26 -7.03
C VAL A 131 12.88 -2.19 -7.70
N PRO A 132 13.30 -2.37 -8.96
CA PRO A 132 14.12 -1.39 -9.66
C PRO A 132 13.31 -0.14 -10.05
N VAL A 133 13.90 1.02 -9.76
CA VAL A 133 13.39 2.35 -10.13
C VAL A 133 14.39 2.98 -11.08
N LEU A 134 13.97 3.34 -12.29
CA LEU A 134 14.84 3.93 -13.30
C LEU A 134 14.97 5.44 -13.07
N ASN A 135 16.02 6.03 -13.64
CA ASN A 135 16.26 7.46 -13.51
C ASN A 135 15.08 8.26 -14.10
N GLY A 136 14.59 9.23 -13.32
CA GLY A 136 13.44 10.06 -13.69
C GLY A 136 12.07 9.46 -13.38
N GLU A 137 12.00 8.23 -12.86
CA GLU A 137 10.73 7.64 -12.44
C GLU A 137 10.34 8.08 -11.03
N GLU A 138 9.04 8.33 -10.85
CA GLU A 138 8.42 8.40 -9.53
C GLU A 138 7.98 7.00 -9.07
N LEU A 139 7.78 6.85 -7.77
CA LEU A 139 7.40 5.57 -7.16
C LEU A 139 5.93 5.30 -7.41
N SER A 140 5.62 4.40 -8.35
CA SER A 140 4.24 4.12 -8.75
C SER A 140 3.76 2.75 -8.29
N VAL A 141 2.49 2.66 -7.91
CA VAL A 141 1.83 1.40 -7.57
C VAL A 141 0.38 1.42 -8.04
N ARG A 142 -0.08 0.32 -8.63
CA ARG A 142 -1.50 0.01 -8.81
C ARG A 142 -1.91 -1.07 -7.82
N VAL A 143 -3.02 -0.89 -7.11
CA VAL A 143 -3.51 -1.81 -6.07
C VAL A 143 -4.97 -2.16 -6.37
N LEU A 144 -5.21 -3.43 -6.65
CA LEU A 144 -6.55 -4.01 -6.71
C LEU A 144 -6.92 -4.54 -5.34
N VAL A 145 -8.07 -4.13 -4.82
CA VAL A 145 -8.65 -4.63 -3.57
C VAL A 145 -9.94 -5.33 -3.93
N ASP A 146 -10.09 -6.59 -3.55
CA ASP A 146 -11.35 -7.34 -3.70
C ASP A 146 -11.59 -8.24 -2.49
N HIS A 147 -12.28 -7.67 -1.49
CA HIS A 147 -12.69 -8.31 -0.24
C HIS A 147 -11.52 -8.96 0.52
N SER A 148 -11.18 -10.19 0.18
CA SER A 148 -10.15 -11.00 0.85
C SER A 148 -8.84 -11.12 0.06
N ILE A 149 -8.71 -10.40 -1.05
CA ILE A 149 -7.47 -10.35 -1.84
C ILE A 149 -7.05 -8.91 -2.09
N VAL A 150 -5.74 -8.67 -2.00
CA VAL A 150 -5.10 -7.42 -2.37
C VAL A 150 -3.97 -7.76 -3.32
N GLU A 151 -3.99 -7.18 -4.52
CA GLU A 151 -2.98 -7.37 -5.56
C GLU A 151 -2.35 -6.03 -5.92
N SER A 152 -1.04 -5.92 -5.77
CA SER A 152 -0.29 -4.71 -6.09
C SER A 152 0.70 -4.95 -7.21
N PHE A 153 0.82 -3.94 -8.07
CA PHE A 153 1.73 -3.88 -9.21
C PHE A 153 2.60 -2.65 -9.04
N ALA A 154 3.77 -2.82 -8.41
CA ALA A 154 4.71 -1.75 -8.15
C ALA A 154 5.60 -1.50 -9.38
N MET A 155 5.90 -0.22 -9.64
CA MET A 155 6.73 0.25 -10.74
C MET A 155 6.29 -0.32 -12.10
N GLY A 156 4.99 -0.21 -12.40
CA GLY A 156 4.41 -0.74 -13.63
C GLY A 156 4.42 -2.27 -13.73
N GLY A 157 4.39 -2.97 -12.59
CA GLY A 157 4.37 -4.44 -12.53
C GLY A 157 5.75 -5.11 -12.53
N ARG A 158 6.85 -4.37 -12.42
CA ARG A 158 8.20 -4.94 -12.23
C ARG A 158 8.30 -5.76 -10.94
N LEU A 159 7.49 -5.41 -9.95
CA LEU A 159 7.23 -6.24 -8.79
C LEU A 159 5.73 -6.35 -8.59
N THR A 160 5.26 -7.58 -8.43
CA THR A 160 3.87 -7.89 -8.06
C THR A 160 3.81 -8.49 -6.67
N ALA A 161 2.85 -8.07 -5.85
CA ALA A 161 2.61 -8.65 -4.54
C ALA A 161 1.12 -8.96 -4.39
N THR A 162 0.81 -10.18 -3.98
CA THR A 162 -0.57 -10.63 -3.76
C THR A 162 -0.70 -11.14 -2.33
N SER A 163 -1.69 -10.64 -1.62
CA SER A 163 -2.00 -11.02 -0.24
C SER A 163 -3.43 -11.50 -0.12
N ARG A 164 -3.62 -12.60 0.61
CA ARG A 164 -4.94 -13.06 1.05
C ARG A 164 -5.14 -12.64 2.49
N VAL A 165 -6.19 -11.87 2.75
CA VAL A 165 -6.44 -11.25 4.05
C VAL A 165 -7.88 -11.45 4.47
N TYR A 166 -8.11 -11.60 5.78
CA TYR A 166 -9.43 -11.97 6.33
C TYR A 166 -9.77 -11.07 7.52
N PRO A 167 -9.98 -9.75 7.30
CA PRO A 167 -10.36 -8.85 8.37
C PRO A 167 -11.67 -9.28 9.04
N THR A 168 -11.75 -9.10 10.35
CA THR A 168 -12.93 -9.42 11.18
C THR A 168 -13.73 -8.17 11.55
N GLU A 169 -13.12 -6.99 11.45
CA GLU A 169 -13.66 -5.69 11.82
C GLU A 169 -13.73 -4.75 10.61
N ALA A 170 -12.70 -4.75 9.76
CA ALA A 170 -12.61 -3.92 8.55
C ALA A 170 -13.35 -4.55 7.35
N ILE A 171 -14.66 -4.75 7.51
CA ILE A 171 -15.53 -5.38 6.50
C ILE A 171 -16.60 -4.42 6.01
N TYR A 172 -16.86 -4.44 4.69
CA TYR A 172 -17.86 -3.61 4.01
C TYR A 172 -17.79 -2.12 4.38
N ALA A 173 -18.85 -1.56 4.96
CA ALA A 173 -18.94 -0.16 5.37
C ALA A 173 -17.97 0.21 6.51
N ASN A 174 -17.38 -0.77 7.20
CA ASN A 174 -16.37 -0.54 8.23
C ASN A 174 -14.94 -0.63 7.68
N ALA A 175 -14.76 -0.93 6.40
CA ALA A 175 -13.47 -0.84 5.74
C ALA A 175 -13.23 0.61 5.27
N GLY A 176 -11.98 1.04 5.33
CA GLY A 176 -11.49 2.30 4.82
C GLY A 176 -10.16 2.13 4.11
N VAL A 177 -9.77 3.19 3.40
CA VAL A 177 -8.44 3.33 2.80
C VAL A 177 -7.78 4.58 3.37
N TYR A 178 -6.48 4.48 3.66
CA TYR A 178 -5.70 5.59 4.19
C TYR A 178 -4.40 5.75 3.43
N LEU A 179 -3.98 6.98 3.26
CA LEU A 179 -2.62 7.34 2.92
C LEU A 179 -1.81 7.37 4.21
N PHE A 180 -0.59 6.84 4.20
CA PHE A 180 0.27 6.92 5.38
C PHE A 180 1.73 7.17 5.01
N ASN A 181 2.43 7.85 5.92
CA ASN A 181 3.87 8.01 5.90
C ASN A 181 4.37 7.82 7.33
N ASN A 182 4.90 6.63 7.65
CA ASN A 182 5.48 6.31 8.96
C ASN A 182 7.01 6.45 8.99
N ALA A 183 7.58 7.24 8.06
CA ALA A 183 8.99 7.61 8.11
C ALA A 183 9.32 8.44 9.36
N THR A 184 10.61 8.60 9.64
CA THR A 184 11.12 9.47 10.71
C THR A 184 11.56 10.84 10.21
N SER A 185 11.99 10.95 8.95
CA SER A 185 12.51 12.20 8.40
C SER A 185 11.95 12.57 7.03
N ALA A 186 11.55 11.61 6.20
CA ALA A 186 11.08 11.90 4.85
C ALA A 186 9.66 12.45 4.78
N ARG A 187 9.48 13.56 4.09
CA ARG A 187 8.21 14.01 3.53
C ARG A 187 7.97 13.31 2.20
N VAL A 188 6.73 12.91 1.97
CA VAL A 188 6.32 12.19 0.75
C VAL A 188 5.21 12.96 0.09
N THR A 189 5.43 13.39 -1.15
CA THR A 189 4.37 13.95 -1.97
C THR A 189 3.69 12.84 -2.75
N THR A 190 2.39 12.70 -2.56
CA THR A 190 1.53 11.86 -3.42
C THR A 190 1.15 12.69 -4.63
N THR A 191 1.88 12.49 -5.73
CA THR A 191 1.75 13.30 -6.95
C THR A 191 0.48 12.97 -7.70
N SER A 192 0.07 11.70 -7.71
CA SER A 192 -1.20 11.22 -8.23
C SER A 192 -1.78 10.17 -7.28
N LEU A 193 -3.10 10.20 -7.06
CA LEU A 193 -3.84 9.18 -6.34
C LEU A 193 -5.26 9.12 -6.88
N VAL A 194 -5.51 8.17 -7.76
CA VAL A 194 -6.82 7.94 -8.36
C VAL A 194 -7.37 6.65 -7.81
N VAL A 195 -8.58 6.70 -7.25
CA VAL A 195 -9.29 5.54 -6.73
C VAL A 195 -10.54 5.31 -7.58
N HIS A 196 -10.60 4.13 -8.20
CA HIS A 196 -11.79 3.66 -8.89
C HIS A 196 -12.55 2.66 -8.01
N GLU A 197 -13.86 2.88 -7.87
CA GLU A 197 -14.78 1.84 -7.41
C GLU A 197 -14.94 0.81 -8.53
N MET A 198 -15.00 -0.46 -8.14
CA MET A 198 -15.08 -1.57 -9.09
C MET A 198 -16.42 -2.30 -8.95
N ASP A 199 -17.09 -2.56 -10.06
CA ASP A 199 -18.25 -3.44 -10.12
C ASP A 199 -17.85 -4.91 -10.04
N SER A 200 -18.74 -5.74 -9.50
CA SER A 200 -18.54 -7.19 -9.50
C SER A 200 -18.59 -7.73 -10.93
N SER A 201 -17.73 -8.70 -11.24
CA SER A 201 -17.75 -9.36 -12.53
C SER A 201 -18.94 -10.33 -12.67
N TYR A 202 -19.46 -10.47 -13.88
CA TYR A 202 -20.51 -11.45 -14.18
C TYR A 202 -19.90 -12.85 -14.32
N ASN A 203 -20.05 -13.66 -13.29
CA ASN A 203 -19.75 -15.09 -13.39
C ASN A 203 -21.02 -15.85 -13.79
N GLN A 204 -21.20 -16.12 -15.09
CA GLN A 204 -22.19 -17.11 -15.51
C GLN A 204 -21.68 -18.50 -15.10
N ALA A 205 -22.38 -19.15 -14.17
CA ALA A 205 -22.16 -20.56 -13.93
C ALA A 205 -22.59 -21.32 -15.18
N TYR A 206 -21.61 -21.86 -15.93
CA TYR A 206 -21.91 -22.86 -16.96
C TYR A 206 -22.45 -24.10 -16.24
N MET A 207 -23.77 -24.24 -16.22
CA MET A 207 -24.39 -25.50 -15.86
C MET A 207 -24.17 -26.47 -17.02
N ALA A 208 -23.25 -27.42 -16.84
CA ALA A 208 -23.19 -28.57 -17.73
C ALA A 208 -24.54 -29.29 -17.63
N SER A 209 -25.26 -29.38 -18.74
CA SER A 209 -26.44 -30.22 -18.86
C SER A 209 -26.03 -31.67 -18.60
N LEU A 210 -26.60 -32.27 -17.54
CA LEU A 210 -26.47 -33.70 -17.20
C LEU A 210 -27.01 -34.59 -18.31
#